data_AF-A0A9E3EJ13-F1
#
_entry.id   AF-A0A9E3EJ13-F1
#
_cell.length_a   1.000
_cell.length_b   1.000
_cell.length_c   1.000
_cell.angle_alpha   90.00
_cell.angle_beta   90.00
_cell.angle_gamma   90.00
#
_symmetry.space_group_name_H-M   'P 1'
#
loop_
_entity.id
_entity.type
_entity.pdbx_description
1 polymer ?
#
loop_
_entity_poly.entity_id
_entity_poly.type
_entity_poly.pdbx_seq_one_letter_code
_entity_poly.pdbx_strand_id
1 'polypeptide(L)' 'MTIGPVSAINYAISGMTSASQQLTAVAGVVSSGDGDLASAAVSASTAQTDFKADAAVMKTADKMMGSLLDIKV' A
#
# COMPACT_ATOMS: atom_id res chain seq x y z
N MET A 1 -7.05 -12.87 18.39
CA MET A 1 -6.66 -13.40 17.06
C MET A 1 -5.42 -12.62 16.64
N THR A 2 -4.23 -13.11 16.99
CA THR A 2 -2.96 -12.43 16.70
C THR A 2 -2.72 -12.55 15.20
N ILE A 3 -2.93 -11.46 14.47
CA ILE A 3 -2.49 -11.36 13.08
C ILE A 3 -0.96 -11.44 13.13
N GLY A 4 -0.41 -12.60 12.79
CA GLY A 4 1.04 -12.79 12.73
C GLY A 4 1.68 -11.83 11.73
N PRO A 5 2.98 -11.53 11.87
CA PRO A 5 3.68 -10.59 11.00
C PRO A 5 3.58 -10.97 9.52
N VAL A 6 3.53 -12.27 9.20
CA VAL A 6 3.35 -12.78 7.83
C VAL A 6 1.98 -12.40 7.25
N SER A 7 0.90 -12.50 8.04
CA SER A 7 -0.42 -12.08 7.61
C SER A 7 -0.51 -10.56 7.42
N ALA A 8 0.12 -9.77 8.29
CA ALA A 8 0.18 -8.31 8.12
C ALA A 8 0.96 -7.89 6.85
N ILE A 9 2.05 -8.58 6.54
CA ILE A 9 2.81 -8.39 5.29
C ILE A 9 1.95 -8.75 4.08
N ASN A 10 1.23 -9.88 4.09
CA ASN A 10 0.36 -10.27 2.99
C ASN A 10 -0.78 -9.27 2.76
N TYR A 11 -1.36 -8.71 3.82
CA TYR A 11 -2.35 -7.64 3.70
C TYR A 11 -1.75 -6.38 3.09
N ALA A 12 -0.59 -5.95 3.56
CA ALA A 12 0.11 -4.77 3.02
C ALA A 12 0.49 -4.95 1.54
N ILE A 13 0.98 -6.13 1.14
CA ILE A 13 1.28 -6.44 -0.27
C ILE A 13 0.01 -6.39 -1.13
N SER A 14 -1.09 -6.94 -0.63
CA SER A 14 -2.38 -6.95 -1.33
C SER A 14 -2.96 -5.53 -1.46
N GLY A 15 -2.84 -4.71 -0.41
CA GLY A 15 -3.24 -3.31 -0.41
C GLY A 15 -2.41 -2.46 -1.37
N MET A 16 -1.08 -2.59 -1.34
CA MET A 16 -0.19 -1.93 -2.30
C MET A 16 -0.47 -2.30 -3.76
N THR A 17 -0.78 -3.58 -4.02
CA THR A 17 -1.15 -4.06 -5.37
C THR A 17 -2.45 -3.41 -5.83
N SER A 18 -3.45 -3.36 -4.95
CA SER A 18 -4.75 -2.74 -5.23
C SER A 18 -4.63 -1.22 -5.46
N ALA A 19 -3.82 -0.53 -4.65
CA ALA A 19 -3.52 0.89 -4.82
C ALA A 19 -2.80 1.17 -6.16
N SER A 20 -1.89 0.29 -6.57
CA SER A 20 -1.19 0.39 -7.86
C SER A 20 -2.14 0.23 -9.06
N GLN A 21 -3.11 -0.68 -8.95
CA GLN A 21 -4.16 -0.84 -9.97
C GLN A 21 -5.06 0.40 -10.05
N GLN A 22 -5.46 0.97 -8.91
CA GLN A 22 -6.25 2.21 -8.87
C GLN A 22 -5.49 3.39 -9.49
N LEU A 23 -4.19 3.55 -9.20
CA LEU A 23 -3.35 4.56 -9.82
C LEU A 23 -3.26 4.40 -11.34
N THR A 24 -3.19 3.15 -11.83
CA THR A 24 -3.19 2.86 -13.27
C THR A 24 -4.52 3.24 -13.92
N ALA A 25 -5.64 2.93 -13.27
CA ALA A 25 -6.97 3.32 -13.74
C ALA A 25 -7.13 4.85 -13.78
N VAL A 26 -6.66 5.55 -12.74
CA VAL A 26 -6.63 7.02 -12.71
C VAL A 26 -5.77 7.60 -13.83
N ALA A 27 -4.59 7.04 -14.08
CA ALA A 27 -3.74 7.47 -15.18
C ALA A 27 -4.44 7.34 -16.54
N GLY A 28 -5.23 6.28 -16.73
CA GLY A 28 -6.08 6.10 -17.92
C GLY A 28 -7.16 7.19 -18.05
N VAL A 29 -7.83 7.55 -16.96
CA VAL A 29 -8.83 8.64 -16.93
C VAL A 29 -8.19 9.99 -17.24
N VAL A 30 -7.05 10.30 -16.61
CA VAL A 30 -6.30 11.54 -16.86
C VAL A 30 -5.80 11.60 -18.31
N SER A 31 -5.29 10.48 -18.84
CA SER A 31 -4.84 10.36 -20.23
C SER A 31 -5.96 10.57 -21.26
N SER A 32 -7.19 10.18 -20.92
CA SER A 32 -8.32 10.25 -21.84
C SER A 32 -8.91 11.66 -21.90
N GLY A 33 -8.64 12.51 -20.89
CA GLY A 33 -9.14 13.88 -20.82
C GLY A 33 -10.67 14.02 -20.66
N ASP A 34 -11.39 12.90 -20.63
CA ASP A 34 -12.85 12.81 -20.75
C ASP A 34 -13.53 12.45 -19.41
N GLY A 35 -12.83 12.63 -18.29
CA GLY A 35 -13.29 12.29 -16.95
C GLY A 35 -13.06 13.40 -15.93
N ASP A 36 -13.73 13.29 -14.79
CA ASP A 36 -13.58 14.22 -13.67
C ASP A 36 -12.16 14.15 -13.08
N LEU A 37 -11.29 15.05 -13.56
CA LEU A 37 -9.90 15.19 -13.14
C LEU A 37 -9.77 15.48 -11.63
N ALA A 38 -10.77 16.13 -11.02
CA ALA A 38 -10.74 16.42 -9.59
C ALA A 38 -10.97 15.13 -8.77
N SER A 39 -11.96 14.33 -9.16
CA SER A 39 -12.19 13.00 -8.56
C SER A 39 -11.03 12.04 -8.82
N ALA A 40 -10.44 12.09 -10.02
CA ALA A 40 -9.25 11.31 -10.37
C ALA A 40 -8.03 11.69 -9.50
N ALA A 41 -7.80 12.99 -9.28
CA ALA A 41 -6.73 13.48 -8.41
C ALA A 41 -6.93 13.04 -6.95
N VAL A 42 -8.15 13.12 -6.43
CA VAL A 42 -8.47 12.62 -5.07
C VAL A 42 -8.22 11.12 -4.99
N SER A 43 -8.69 10.36 -5.97
CA SER A 43 -8.49 8.90 -6.03
C SER A 43 -7.00 8.52 -6.06
N ALA A 44 -6.19 9.23 -6.84
CA ALA A 44 -4.74 9.05 -6.83
C ALA A 44 -4.10 9.40 -5.48
N SER A 45 -4.57 10.45 -4.82
CA SER A 45 -4.06 10.89 -3.51
C SER A 45 -4.39 9.90 -2.39
N THR A 46 -5.61 9.35 -2.40
CA THR A 46 -6.02 8.27 -1.50
C THR A 46 -5.18 7.02 -1.75
N ALA A 47 -5.06 6.58 -3.01
CA ALA A 47 -4.27 5.41 -3.36
C ALA A 47 -2.78 5.55 -2.96
N GLN A 48 -2.20 6.75 -3.09
CA GLN A 48 -0.85 7.02 -2.58
C GLN A 48 -0.77 6.92 -1.05
N THR A 49 -1.79 7.40 -0.35
CA THR A 49 -1.83 7.35 1.12
C THR A 49 -1.92 5.91 1.60
N ASP A 50 -2.79 5.11 0.99
CA ASP A 50 -2.95 3.68 1.29
C ASP A 50 -1.65 2.91 1.03
N PHE A 51 -1.02 3.14 -0.13
CA PHE A 51 0.27 2.54 -0.44
C PHE A 51 1.36 2.90 0.59
N LYS A 52 1.41 4.16 1.05
CA LYS A 52 2.36 4.58 2.08
C LYS A 52 2.08 3.94 3.44
N ALA A 53 0.81 3.78 3.80
CA ALA A 53 0.41 3.12 5.04
C ALA A 53 0.84 1.63 5.01
N ASP A 54 0.56 0.92 3.92
CA ASP A 54 0.96 -0.47 3.75
C ASP A 54 2.49 -0.64 3.75
N ALA A 55 3.22 0.26 3.08
CA ALA A 55 4.68 0.27 3.10
C ALA A 55 5.24 0.51 4.52
N ALA A 56 4.59 1.35 5.33
CA ALA A 56 4.97 1.56 6.72
C ALA A 56 4.73 0.32 7.59
N VAL A 57 3.64 -0.43 7.33
CA VAL A 57 3.38 -1.72 7.98
C VAL A 57 4.46 -2.73 7.63
N MET A 58 4.83 -2.85 6.35
CA MET A 58 5.94 -3.72 5.94
C MET A 58 7.26 -3.35 6.62
N LYS A 59 7.60 -2.05 6.67
CA LYS A 59 8.81 -1.58 7.35
C LYS A 59 8.81 -1.89 8.85
N THR A 60 7.65 -1.81 9.49
CA THR A 60 7.50 -2.14 10.91
C THR A 60 7.58 -3.63 11.13
N ALA A 61 6.98 -4.44 10.25
CA ALA A 61 7.07 -5.89 10.28
C ALA A 61 8.52 -6.37 10.08
N ASP A 62 9.26 -5.76 9.16
CA ASP A 62 10.68 -6.03 8.92
C ASP A 62 11.55 -5.69 10.14
N LYS A 63 11.33 -4.52 10.76
CA LYS A 63 12.00 -4.16 12.02
C LYS A 63 11.71 -5.15 13.16
N MET A 64 10.44 -5.55 13.33
CA MET A 64 10.08 -6.54 14.35
C MET A 64 10.73 -7.90 14.07
N MET A 65 10.78 -8.33 12.81
CA MET A 65 11.45 -9.56 12.41
C MET A 65 12.97 -9.47 12.66
N GLY A 66 13.59 -8.35 12.31
CA GLY A 66 15.00 -8.08 12.57
C GLY A 66 15.33 -8.10 14.06
N SER A 67 14.53 -7.42 14.90
CA SER A 67 14.71 -7.46 16.36
C SER A 67 14.51 -8.86 16.95
N LEU A 68 13.59 -9.67 16.42
CA LEU A 68 13.41 -11.06 16.85
C LEU A 68 14.60 -11.95 16.45
N LEU A 69 15.19 -11.72 15.28
CA LEU A 69 16.41 -12.41 14.85
C LEU A 69 17.59 -12.01 15.73
N ASP A 70 17.75 -10.72 16.01
CA ASP A 70 18.84 -10.16 16.83
C ASP A 70 18.83 -10.68 18.28
N ILE A 71 17.66 -10.99 18.84
CA ILE A 71 17.54 -11.62 20.17
C ILE A 71 17.96 -13.10 20.14
N LYS A 72 17.90 -13.76 18.97
CA LYS A 72 18.17 -15.20 18.81
C LYS A 72 19.65 -15.49 18.51
N VAL A 73 20.37 -14.55 17.90
CA VAL A 73 21.83 -14.63 17.66
C VAL A 73 22.62 -14.09 18.84
#